data_AF-A0A5Y3XEU1-F1
#
_entry.id   AF-A0A5Y3XEU1-F1
#
_cell.length_a   1.000
_cell.length_b   1.000
_cell.length_c   1.000
_cell.angle_alpha   90.00
_cell.angle_beta   90.00
_cell.angle_gamma   90.00
#
_symmetry.space_group_name_H-M   'P 1'
#
loop_
_entity.id
_entity.type
_entity.pdbx_description
1 polymer ?
#
loop_
_entity_poly.entity_id
_entity_poly.type
_entity_poly.pdbx_seq_one_letter_code
_entity_poly.pdbx_strand_id
1 'polypeptide(L)' 'MINILFALFSILAGILLAEIAYVFLLIIEYMMLGSFNFELTSAWHFLKVGTVGGGIMGIGIALFRYFGVKGF' A
#
# COMPACT_ATOMS: atom_id res chain seq x y z
N MET A 1 8.04 20.96 6.82
CA MET A 1 6.88 20.22 7.37
C MET A 1 6.08 19.47 6.30
N ILE A 2 5.99 19.95 5.06
CA ILE A 2 5.14 19.36 4.01
C ILE A 2 5.58 17.97 3.51
N ASN A 3 6.88 17.64 3.57
CA ASN A 3 7.41 16.36 3.06
C ASN A 3 7.05 15.15 3.94
N ILE A 4 6.98 15.33 5.26
CA ILE A 4 6.64 14.25 6.20
C ILE A 4 5.16 13.88 6.08
N LEU A 5 4.30 14.89 5.91
CA LEU A 5 2.87 14.68 5.70
C LEU A 5 2.62 13.89 4.40
N PHE A 6 3.34 14.23 3.33
CA PHE A 6 3.27 13.49 2.06
C PHE A 6 3.74 12.05 2.17
N ALA A 7 4.83 11.80 2.91
CA ALA A 7 5.30 10.44 3.16
C ALA A 7 4.26 9.62 3.95
N LEU A 8 3.63 10.22 4.97
CA LEU A 8 2.54 9.59 5.72
C LEU A 8 1.32 9.27 4.84
N PHE A 9 0.89 10.21 3.99
CA PHE A 9 -0.20 9.97 3.03
C PHE A 9 0.13 8.85 2.04
N SER A 10 1.38 8.78 1.57
CA SER A 10 1.84 7.72 0.68
C SER A 10 1.82 6.34 1.35
N ILE A 11 2.24 6.26 2.63
CA ILE A 11 2.17 5.01 3.41
C ILE A 11 0.71 4.58 3.60
N LEU A 12 -0.16 5.50 4.02
CA LEU A 12 -1.59 5.23 4.17
C LEU A 12 -2.25 4.76 2.86
N ALA A 13 -1.92 5.42 1.75
CA ALA A 13 -2.41 5.02 0.43
C ALA A 13 -1.90 3.62 0.03
N GLY A 14 -0.63 3.32 0.30
CA GLY A 14 -0.04 2.00 0.05
C GLY A 14 -0.71 0.90 0.86
N ILE A 15 -1.00 1.15 2.15
CA ILE A 15 -1.74 0.22 3.01
C ILE A 15 -3.15 -0.02 2.46
N LEU A 16 -3.90 1.04 2.16
CA LEU A 16 -5.26 0.95 1.60
C LEU A 16 -5.29 0.15 0.30
N LEU A 17 -4.37 0.41 -0.62
CA LEU A 17 -4.28 -0.32 -1.89
C LEU A 17 -3.96 -1.81 -1.68
N ALA A 18 -3.06 -2.12 -0.74
CA ALA A 18 -2.72 -3.51 -0.43
C ALA A 18 -3.89 -4.28 0.19
N GLU A 19 -4.66 -3.64 1.07
CA GLU A 19 -5.87 -4.23 1.65
C GLU A 19 -6.96 -4.44 0.61
N ILE A 20 -7.21 -3.45 -0.27
CA ILE A 20 -8.17 -3.58 -1.36
C ILE A 20 -7.76 -4.74 -2.28
N ALA A 21 -6.49 -4.83 -2.65
CA ALA A 21 -5.98 -5.94 -3.46
C ALA A 21 -6.18 -7.30 -2.79
N TYR A 22 -5.95 -7.39 -1.47
CA TYR A 22 -6.20 -8.63 -0.72
C TYR A 22 -7.68 -9.02 -0.71
N VAL A 23 -8.59 -8.06 -0.52
CA VAL A 23 -10.04 -8.31 -0.61
C VAL A 23 -10.44 -8.80 -2.01
N PHE A 24 -9.88 -8.20 -3.06
CA PHE A 24 -10.12 -8.69 -4.42
C PHE A 24 -9.64 -10.13 -4.62
N LEU A 25 -8.46 -10.49 -4.09
CA LEU A 25 -7.96 -11.86 -4.14
C LEU A 25 -8.88 -12.83 -3.39
N LEU A 26 -9.39 -12.45 -2.23
CA LEU A 26 -10.37 -13.26 -1.48
C LEU A 26 -11.67 -13.48 -2.27
N ILE A 27 -12.16 -12.46 -2.97
CA ILE A 27 -13.35 -12.57 -3.83
C ILE A 27 -13.08 -13.56 -4.98
N ILE A 28 -11.90 -13.48 -5.61
CA ILE A 28 -11.52 -14.39 -6.69
C ILE A 28 -11.39 -15.82 -6.16
N GLU A 29 -10.74 -16.01 -5.01
CA GLU A 29 -10.60 -17.31 -4.36
C GLU A 29 -11.97 -17.92 -4.05
N TYR A 30 -12.89 -17.13 -3.51
CA TYR A 30 -14.26 -17.55 -3.26
C TYR A 30 -14.97 -17.98 -4.56
N MET A 31 -14.82 -17.24 -5.65
CA MET A 31 -15.40 -17.62 -6.95
C MET A 31 -14.79 -18.92 -7.51
N MET A 32 -13.51 -19.19 -7.25
CA MET A 32 -12.81 -20.36 -7.79
C MET A 32 -13.02 -21.64 -6.96
N LEU A 33 -13.00 -21.52 -5.64
CA LEU A 33 -13.01 -22.66 -4.71
C LEU A 33 -14.32 -22.83 -3.96
N GLY A 34 -15.21 -21.82 -3.99
CA GLY A 34 -16.49 -21.83 -3.26
C GLY A 34 -16.35 -21.70 -1.74
N SER A 35 -15.13 -21.51 -1.23
CA SER A 35 -14.83 -21.38 0.20
C SER A 35 -14.08 -20.08 0.47
N PHE A 36 -14.33 -19.49 1.63
CA PHE A 36 -13.66 -18.27 2.08
C PHE A 36 -12.64 -18.60 3.16
N ASN A 37 -11.34 -18.52 2.83
CA ASN A 37 -10.25 -18.71 3.79
C ASN A 37 -9.59 -17.38 4.11
N PHE A 38 -10.11 -16.71 5.13
CA PHE A 38 -9.47 -15.51 5.66
C PHE A 38 -8.35 -15.89 6.60
N GLU A 39 -7.12 -15.54 6.23
CA GLU A 39 -5.93 -15.84 7.03
C GLU A 39 -5.29 -14.54 7.53
N LEU A 40 -5.23 -14.40 8.85
CA LEU A 40 -4.68 -13.19 9.48
C LEU A 40 -3.20 -12.97 9.13
N THR A 41 -2.46 -14.06 8.92
CA THR A 41 -1.07 -14.07 8.45
C THR A 41 -0.94 -13.41 7.08
N SER A 42 -1.87 -13.72 6.18
CA SER A 42 -1.94 -13.17 4.84
C SER A 42 -2.30 -11.68 4.88
N ALA A 43 -3.30 -11.29 5.68
CA ALA A 43 -3.63 -9.87 5.90
C ALA A 43 -2.42 -9.08 6.44
N TRP A 44 -1.67 -9.63 7.40
CA TRP A 44 -0.44 -9.00 7.93
C TRP A 44 0.64 -8.86 6.86
N HIS A 45 0.77 -9.85 5.98
CA HIS A 45 1.70 -9.79 4.86
C HIS A 45 1.36 -8.64 3.90
N PHE A 46 0.09 -8.51 3.50
CA PHE A 46 -0.35 -7.39 2.65
C PHE A 46 -0.18 -6.04 3.33
N LEU A 47 -0.43 -5.94 4.63
CA LEU A 47 -0.19 -4.71 5.40
C LEU A 47 1.31 -4.33 5.41
N LYS A 48 2.21 -5.31 5.60
CA LYS A 48 3.67 -5.07 5.46
C LYS A 48 4.02 -4.57 4.06
N VAL A 49 3.52 -5.23 3.02
CA VAL A 49 3.79 -4.85 1.62
C VAL A 49 3.29 -3.43 1.33
N GLY A 50 2.08 -3.09 1.75
CA GLY A 50 1.50 -1.76 1.58
C GLY A 50 2.29 -0.67 2.33
N THR A 51 2.74 -0.97 3.55
CA THR A 51 3.56 -0.05 4.35
C THR A 51 4.92 0.20 3.70
N VAL A 52 5.61 -0.86 3.28
CA VAL A 52 6.94 -0.78 2.64
C VAL A 52 6.84 -0.09 1.27
N GLY A 53 5.88 -0.51 0.44
CA GLY A 53 5.66 0.07 -0.88
C GLY A 53 5.29 1.55 -0.80
N GLY A 54 4.30 1.89 0.04
CA GLY A 54 3.87 3.27 0.29
C GLY A 54 4.98 4.13 0.89
N GLY A 55 5.84 3.56 1.74
CA GLY A 55 7.00 4.23 2.32
C GLY A 55 8.08 4.56 1.30
N ILE A 56 8.46 3.59 0.46
CA ILE A 56 9.44 3.81 -0.62
C ILE A 56 8.95 4.89 -1.58
N MET A 57 7.68 4.84 -1.98
CA MET A 57 7.07 5.87 -2.83
C MET A 57 7.08 7.25 -2.17
N GLY A 58 6.70 7.32 -0.89
CA GLY A 58 6.65 8.57 -0.13
C GLY A 58 8.02 9.22 0.03
N ILE A 59 9.04 8.41 0.30
CA ILE A 59 10.45 8.85 0.37
C ILE A 59 10.93 9.30 -1.02
N GLY A 60 10.62 8.55 -2.07
CA GLY A 60 10.96 8.91 -3.44
C GLY A 60 10.40 10.27 -3.85
N ILE A 61 9.12 10.51 -3.58
CA ILE A 61 8.46 11.81 -3.85
C ILE A 61 9.12 12.94 -3.05
N ALA A 62 9.42 12.70 -1.76
CA ALA A 62 10.08 13.69 -0.92
C ALA A 62 11.49 14.04 -1.44
N LEU A 63 12.24 13.06 -1.96
CA LEU A 63 13.55 13.27 -2.58
C LEU A 63 13.43 14.02 -3.91
N PHE A 64 12.53 13.64 -4.81
CA PHE A 64 12.34 14.34 -6.09
C PHE A 64 11.97 15.82 -5.89
N ARG A 65 11.13 16.12 -4.90
CA ARG A 65 10.83 17.50 -4.52
C ARG A 65 12.03 18.24 -3.94
N TYR A 66 12.85 17.57 -3.13
CA TYR A 66 14.08 18.16 -2.60
C TYR A 66 15.04 18.57 -3.72
N PHE A 67 15.16 17.76 -4.78
CA PHE A 67 15.96 18.07 -5.97
C PHE A 67 15.28 19.05 -6.95
N GLY A 68 14.10 19.59 -6.62
CA GLY A 68 13.42 20.60 -7.43
C GLY A 68 12.79 20.07 -8.72
N VAL A 69 12.57 18.75 -8.83
CA VAL A 69 11.89 18.15 -9.98
C VAL A 69 10.40 18.53 -9.93
N LYS A 70 9.98 19.44 -10.81
CA LYS A 70 8.59 19.90 -10.91
C LYS A 70 7.74 18.85 -11.65
N GLY A 71 6.70 18.33 -11.01
CA GLY A 71 5.77 17.35 -11.62
C GLY A 71 5.33 16.20 -10.71
N PHE A 72 5.92 16.07 -9.52
CA PHE A 72 5.55 15.11 -8.46
C PHE A 72 5.16 15.84 -7.15
#